data_AF-A0A4Y2ASG0-F1
#
_entry.id   AF-A0A4Y2ASG0-F1
#
_cell.length_a   1.000
_cell.length_b   1.000
_cell.length_c   1.000
_cell.angle_alpha   90.00
_cell.angle_beta   90.00
_cell.angle_gamma   90.00
#
_symmetry.space_group_name_H-M   'P 1'
#
loop_
_entity.id
_entity.type
_entity.pdbx_description
1 polymer ?
#
loop_
_entity_poly.entity_id
_entity_poly.type
_entity_poly.pdbx_seq_one_letter_code
_entity_poly.pdbx_strand_id
1 'polypeptide(L)'
;MDEVKEAKYYAVMFDCTPETFVSHLEQMSQVLRYVRVVGNVSEITERFIDFFTVSDKTGVVLSEEILKKIEQEGLDIKNFRWQSYDNAANMAGKYQGVQSRISESKILVKFVPCADHTLNLVGVNASTAVHEVAGYF
;
A
#
# COMPACT_ATOMS: atom_id res chain seq x y z
N MET A 1 -12.13 14.35 -0.08
CA MET A 1 -12.73 13.13 0.51
C MET A 1 -14.14 12.88 0.04
N ASP A 2 -14.97 13.90 -0.18
CA ASP A 2 -16.37 13.71 -0.62
C ASP A 2 -16.50 12.91 -1.92
N GLU A 3 -15.62 13.16 -2.90
CA GLU A 3 -15.54 12.41 -4.15
C GLU A 3 -15.34 10.89 -3.93
N VAL A 4 -14.52 10.50 -2.96
CA VAL A 4 -14.27 9.10 -2.60
C VAL A 4 -15.50 8.48 -1.94
N LYS A 5 -16.18 9.26 -1.09
CA LYS A 5 -17.41 8.83 -0.42
C LYS A 5 -18.54 8.61 -1.41
N GLU A 6 -18.65 9.48 -2.43
CA GLU A 6 -19.58 9.31 -3.55
C GLU A 6 -19.27 8.07 -4.38
N ALA A 7 -17.99 7.81 -4.67
CA ALA A 7 -17.55 6.59 -5.36
C ALA A 7 -17.86 5.30 -4.57
N LYS A 8 -18.10 5.42 -3.26
CA LYS A 8 -18.33 4.36 -2.27
C LYS A 8 -17.12 3.46 -2.09
N TYR A 9 -16.68 2.76 -3.12
CA TYR A 9 -15.57 1.81 -3.08
C TYR A 9 -14.25 2.47 -3.42
N TYR A 10 -13.22 2.13 -2.65
CA TYR A 10 -11.88 2.66 -2.84
C TYR A 10 -10.81 1.59 -2.61
N ALA A 11 -9.65 1.89 -3.19
CA ALA A 11 -8.39 1.21 -2.95
C ALA A 11 -7.46 2.17 -2.22
N VAL A 12 -6.55 1.60 -1.43
CA VAL A 12 -5.49 2.34 -0.76
C VAL A 12 -4.16 1.78 -1.22
N MET A 13 -3.28 2.70 -1.62
CA MET A 13 -1.92 2.41 -2.04
C MET A 13 -0.97 3.10 -1.07
N PHE A 14 0.01 2.35 -0.58
CA PHE A 14 1.05 2.87 0.29
C PHE A 14 2.43 2.62 -0.31
N ASP A 15 3.31 3.58 -0.10
CA ASP A 15 4.73 3.42 -0.39
C ASP A 15 5.55 3.93 0.79
N CYS A 16 6.52 3.12 1.22
CA CYS A 16 7.37 3.39 2.36
C CYS A 16 8.72 3.87 1.85
N THR A 17 9.17 5.04 2.31
CA THR A 17 10.54 5.48 2.10
C THR A 17 11.24 5.61 3.45
N PRO A 18 12.48 5.08 3.60
CA PRO A 18 13.22 5.22 4.83
C PRO A 18 13.58 6.69 5.04
N GLU A 19 13.16 7.26 6.17
CA GLU A 19 13.45 8.66 6.51
C GLU A 19 14.86 8.76 7.11
N THR A 20 15.87 8.61 6.26
CA THR A 20 17.32 8.59 6.56
C THR A 20 17.81 7.45 7.48
N PHE A 21 19.07 7.04 7.28
CA PHE A 21 19.70 5.87 7.90
C PHE A 21 19.81 5.92 9.45
N VAL A 22 19.44 7.04 10.08
CA VAL A 22 19.74 7.34 11.50
C VAL A 22 18.50 7.32 12.40
N SER A 23 17.29 7.47 11.87
CA SER A 23 16.10 7.78 12.68
C SER A 23 15.22 6.57 13.06
N HIS A 24 15.39 5.41 12.41
CA HIS A 24 14.46 4.27 12.49
C HIS A 24 13.01 4.58 12.09
N LEU A 25 12.70 5.79 11.63
CA LEU A 25 11.38 6.23 11.20
C LEU A 25 11.17 5.93 9.71
N GLU A 26 9.97 5.50 9.35
CA GLU A 26 9.56 5.37 7.96
C GLU A 26 8.46 6.38 7.64
N GLN A 27 8.64 7.07 6.52
CA GLN A 27 7.63 7.96 5.99
C GLN A 27 6.80 7.18 4.96
N MET A 28 5.51 7.06 5.22
CA MET A 28 4.56 6.43 4.31
C MET A 28 3.78 7.48 3.54
N SER A 29 3.77 7.34 2.23
CA SER A 29 2.87 8.08 1.35
C SER A 29 1.55 7.32 1.22
N GLN A 30 0.43 8.03 1.24
CA GLN A 30 -0.88 7.44 1.00
C GLN A 30 -1.51 8.00 -0.27
N VAL A 31 -1.98 7.08 -1.12
CA VAL A 31 -2.77 7.39 -2.31
C VAL A 31 -4.07 6.61 -2.27
N LEU A 32 -5.18 7.28 -2.53
CA LEU A 32 -6.48 6.64 -2.74
C LEU A 32 -6.74 6.50 -4.23
N ARG A 33 -7.25 5.33 -4.62
CA ARG A 33 -7.71 5.06 -5.99
C ARG A 33 -9.18 4.64 -5.97
N TYR A 34 -10.00 5.26 -6.79
CA TYR A 34 -11.44 5.03 -6.84
C TYR A 34 -11.98 5.34 -8.24
N VAL A 35 -13.24 4.97 -8.48
CA VAL A 35 -13.91 5.26 -9.76
C VAL A 35 -14.82 6.46 -9.58
N ARG A 36 -14.53 7.53 -10.30
CA ARG A 36 -15.36 8.72 -10.36
C ARG A 36 -16.30 8.60 -11.56
N VAL A 37 -17.57 8.93 -11.37
CA VAL A 37 -18.55 8.96 -12.47
C VAL A 37 -18.89 10.41 -12.79
N VAL A 38 -18.58 10.84 -14.02
CA VAL A 38 -18.88 12.20 -14.51
C VAL A 38 -19.87 12.06 -15.67
N GLY A 39 -21.14 12.41 -15.41
CA GLY A 39 -22.22 12.14 -16.34
C GLY A 39 -22.41 10.62 -16.52
N ASN A 40 -22.16 10.11 -17.74
CA ASN A 40 -22.23 8.68 -18.07
C ASN A 40 -20.86 8.04 -18.29
N VAL A 41 -19.77 8.72 -17.92
CA VAL A 41 -18.40 8.23 -18.10
C VAL A 41 -17.82 7.86 -16.74
N SER A 42 -17.25 6.65 -16.65
CA SER A 42 -16.53 6.17 -15.48
C SER A 42 -15.03 6.36 -15.68
N GLU A 43 -14.38 7.06 -14.76
CA GLU A 43 -12.96 7.38 -14.81
C GLU A 43 -12.26 6.84 -13.56
N ILE A 44 -11.12 6.18 -13.76
CA ILE A 44 -10.25 5.79 -12.64
C ILE A 44 -9.51 7.03 -12.18
N THR A 45 -9.64 7.36 -10.90
CA THR A 45 -9.03 8.53 -10.29
C THR A 45 -8.11 8.11 -9.16
N GLU A 46 -6.93 8.72 -9.13
CA GLU A 46 -5.95 8.57 -8.05
C GLU A 46 -5.74 9.94 -7.38
N ARG A 47 -5.69 9.93 -6.04
CA ARG A 47 -5.46 11.14 -5.23
C ARG A 47 -4.44 10.84 -4.16
N PHE A 48 -3.33 11.58 -4.21
CA PHE A 48 -2.43 11.69 -3.08
C PHE A 48 -3.17 12.36 -1.91
N ILE A 49 -3.07 11.77 -0.73
CA ILE A 49 -3.73 12.27 0.47
C ILE A 49 -2.74 13.03 1.32
N ASP A 50 -1.73 12.33 1.84
CA ASP A 50 -0.66 12.91 2.64
C ASP A 50 0.51 11.94 2.81
N PHE A 51 1.49 12.40 3.59
CA PHE A 51 2.51 11.56 4.20
C PHE A 51 2.23 11.42 5.69
N PHE A 52 2.53 10.27 6.25
CA PHE A 52 2.54 10.06 7.69
C PHE A 52 3.71 9.18 8.11
N THR A 53 4.22 9.44 9.31
CA THR A 53 5.37 8.72 9.84
C THR A 53 4.91 7.56 10.70
N VAL A 54 5.56 6.42 10.53
CA VAL A 54 5.43 5.26 11.43
C VAL A 54 6.75 4.98 12.12
N SER A 55 6.65 4.71 13.43
CA SER A 55 7.80 4.42 14.29
C SER A 55 8.12 2.93 14.40
N ASP A 56 7.16 2.06 14.09
CA ASP A 56 7.31 0.60 14.16
C ASP A 56 6.93 -0.01 12.80
N LYS A 57 7.79 -0.88 12.30
CA LYS A 57 7.70 -1.51 10.98
C LYS A 57 7.01 -2.86 11.01
N THR A 58 6.53 -3.32 12.15
CA THR A 58 5.83 -4.60 12.26
C THR A 58 4.49 -4.53 11.55
N GLY A 59 4.11 -5.61 10.88
CA GLY A 59 2.83 -5.67 10.16
C GLY A 59 1.61 -5.42 11.06
N VAL A 60 1.73 -5.63 12.38
CA VAL A 60 0.71 -5.29 13.38
C VAL A 60 0.48 -3.78 13.40
N VAL A 61 1.50 -3.01 13.80
CA VAL A 61 1.39 -1.56 14.00
C VAL A 61 1.03 -0.87 12.69
N LEU A 62 1.65 -1.30 11.58
CA LEU A 62 1.35 -0.77 10.25
C LEU A 62 -0.12 -0.98 9.88
N SER A 63 -0.68 -2.17 10.10
CA SER A 63 -2.09 -2.45 9.79
C SER A 63 -3.06 -1.62 10.64
N GLU A 64 -2.75 -1.41 11.92
CA GLU A 64 -3.57 -0.62 12.84
C GLU A 64 -3.56 0.87 12.46
N GLU A 65 -2.38 1.43 12.18
CA GLU A 65 -2.26 2.83 11.75
C GLU A 65 -2.94 3.08 10.40
N ILE A 66 -2.85 2.14 9.44
CA ILE A 66 -3.57 2.22 8.16
C ILE A 66 -5.09 2.29 8.39
N LEU A 67 -5.65 1.37 9.18
CA LEU A 67 -7.10 1.31 9.40
C LEU A 67 -7.59 2.55 10.16
N LYS A 68 -6.86 2.96 11.20
CA LYS A 68 -7.13 4.18 11.96
C LYS A 68 -7.09 5.43 11.09
N LYS A 69 -6.15 5.51 10.15
CA LYS A 69 -6.03 6.64 9.23
C LYS A 69 -7.22 6.73 8.27
N ILE A 70 -7.64 5.59 7.71
CA ILE A 70 -8.85 5.48 6.88
C ILE A 70 -10.10 5.96 7.67
N GLU A 71 -10.22 5.57 8.94
CA GLU A 71 -11.33 6.04 9.79
C GLU A 71 -11.26 7.55 10.07
N GLN A 72 -10.06 8.10 10.31
CA GLN A 72 -9.84 9.54 10.52
C GLN A 72 -10.19 10.37 9.28
N GLU A 73 -9.99 9.82 8.08
CA GLU A 73 -10.44 10.41 6.81
C GLU A 73 -11.96 10.33 6.62
N GLY A 74 -12.66 9.64 7.53
CA GLY A 74 -14.10 9.44 7.53
C GLY A 74 -14.56 8.47 6.45
N LEU A 75 -13.70 7.54 6.03
CA LEU A 75 -14.03 6.51 5.05
C LEU A 75 -14.49 5.23 5.75
N ASP A 76 -15.55 4.60 5.23
CA ASP A 76 -16.03 3.33 5.77
C ASP A 76 -15.10 2.20 5.33
N ILE A 77 -14.45 1.55 6.29
CA ILE A 77 -13.60 0.38 6.11
C ILE A 77 -14.32 -0.74 5.35
N LYS A 78 -15.65 -0.88 5.48
CA LYS A 78 -16.42 -1.92 4.75
C LYS A 78 -16.40 -1.72 3.24
N ASN A 79 -16.10 -0.52 2.77
CA ASN A 79 -15.97 -0.21 1.35
C ASN A 79 -14.52 -0.23 0.85
N PHE A 80 -13.55 -0.52 1.72
CA PHE A 80 -12.19 -0.80 1.33
C PHE A 80 -12.13 -2.12 0.54
N ARG A 81 -11.75 -2.05 -0.73
CA ARG A 81 -11.76 -3.21 -1.65
C ARG A 81 -10.39 -3.68 -2.09
N TRP A 82 -9.39 -2.81 -2.04
CA TRP A 82 -8.09 -3.09 -2.63
C TRP A 82 -6.98 -2.44 -1.84
N GLN A 83 -5.98 -3.23 -1.44
CA GLN A 83 -4.77 -2.78 -0.77
C GLN A 83 -3.56 -3.06 -1.67
N SER A 84 -2.68 -2.08 -1.86
CA SER A 84 -1.47 -2.25 -2.68
C SER A 84 -0.28 -1.55 -2.06
N TYR A 85 0.85 -2.26 -2.02
CA TYR A 85 2.13 -1.81 -1.46
C TYR A 85 3.24 -2.77 -1.89
N ASP A 86 4.47 -2.54 -1.43
CA ASP A 86 5.63 -3.36 -1.74
C ASP A 86 5.51 -4.82 -1.27
N ASN A 87 6.44 -5.66 -1.72
CA ASN A 87 6.49 -7.07 -1.35
C ASN A 87 7.31 -7.33 -0.08
N ALA A 88 7.59 -6.31 0.73
CA ALA A 88 8.35 -6.51 1.96
C ALA A 88 7.60 -7.46 2.91
N ALA A 89 8.34 -8.23 3.70
CA ALA A 89 7.76 -9.27 4.55
C ALA A 89 6.70 -8.73 5.54
N ASN A 90 6.90 -7.51 6.05
CA ASN A 90 5.96 -6.87 6.97
C ASN A 90 4.71 -6.31 6.27
N MET A 91 4.77 -6.07 4.95
CA MET A 91 3.66 -5.57 4.15
C MET A 91 2.91 -6.74 3.50
N ALA A 92 3.58 -7.50 2.64
CA ALA A 92 3.02 -8.59 1.85
C ALA A 92 2.98 -9.96 2.55
N GLY A 93 3.49 -10.06 3.78
CA GLY A 93 3.59 -11.31 4.54
C GLY A 93 2.27 -12.05 4.71
N LYS A 94 2.26 -13.33 4.37
CA LYS A 94 1.07 -14.20 4.38
C LYS A 94 0.45 -14.47 5.76
N TYR A 95 1.22 -14.30 6.85
CA TYR A 95 0.78 -14.66 8.20
C TYR A 95 0.79 -13.47 9.17
N GLN A 96 1.76 -12.58 9.04
CA GLN A 96 2.01 -11.48 9.98
C GLN A 96 2.12 -10.13 9.28
N GLY A 97 2.02 -10.11 7.94
CA GLY A 97 2.10 -8.88 7.18
C GLY A 97 0.78 -8.11 7.20
N VAL A 98 0.85 -6.83 6.85
CA VAL A 98 -0.32 -5.96 6.69
C VAL A 98 -1.41 -6.62 5.85
N GLN A 99 -1.05 -7.28 4.74
CA GLN A 99 -2.03 -7.87 3.83
C GLN A 99 -2.87 -8.97 4.47
N SER A 100 -2.25 -9.85 5.27
CA SER A 100 -2.98 -10.89 5.99
C SER A 100 -3.91 -10.28 7.02
N ARG A 101 -3.38 -9.33 7.81
CA ARG A 101 -4.09 -8.73 8.95
C ARG A 101 -5.33 -7.96 8.52
N ILE A 102 -5.19 -7.10 7.51
CA ILE A 102 -6.34 -6.36 6.97
C ILE A 102 -7.33 -7.34 6.31
N SER A 103 -6.86 -8.36 5.58
CA SER A 103 -7.77 -9.35 4.97
C SER A 103 -8.55 -10.19 6.00
N GLU A 104 -7.97 -10.47 7.16
CA GLU A 104 -8.61 -11.24 8.25
C GLU A 104 -9.73 -10.47 8.98
N SER A 105 -9.73 -9.13 8.91
CA SER A 105 -10.69 -8.25 9.58
C SER A 105 -12.13 -8.29 9.01
N LYS A 106 -12.50 -9.34 8.26
CA LYS A 106 -13.80 -9.55 7.59
C LYS A 106 -14.16 -8.46 6.57
N ILE A 107 -13.18 -7.72 6.09
CA ILE A 107 -13.32 -6.79 4.98
C ILE A 107 -13.16 -7.58 3.68
N LEU A 108 -14.01 -7.33 2.68
CA LEU A 108 -13.79 -7.89 1.33
C LEU A 108 -12.73 -7.06 0.60
N VAL A 109 -11.49 -7.12 1.11
CA VAL A 109 -10.31 -6.46 0.55
C VAL A 109 -9.44 -7.49 -0.19
N LYS A 110 -8.82 -7.08 -1.29
CA LYS A 110 -7.84 -7.87 -2.03
C LYS A 110 -6.49 -7.17 -2.05
N PHE A 111 -5.42 -7.95 -1.92
CA PHE A 111 -4.06 -7.44 -2.02
C PHE A 111 -3.53 -7.52 -3.46
N VAL A 112 -2.93 -6.43 -3.94
CA VAL A 112 -2.14 -6.38 -5.19
C VAL A 112 -0.70 -6.03 -4.84
N PRO A 113 0.27 -6.91 -5.14
CA PRO A 113 1.67 -6.57 -4.97
C PRO A 113 2.10 -5.45 -5.94
N CYS A 114 3.02 -4.60 -5.51
CA CYS A 114 3.60 -3.58 -6.36
C CYS A 114 4.29 -4.20 -7.59
N ALA A 115 3.85 -3.81 -8.79
CA ALA A 115 4.40 -4.30 -10.05
C ALA A 115 5.86 -3.87 -10.24
N ASP A 116 6.19 -2.62 -9.91
CA ASP A 116 7.54 -2.07 -10.05
C ASP A 116 8.53 -2.79 -9.13
N HIS A 117 8.14 -3.04 -7.89
CA HIS A 117 8.96 -3.80 -6.95
C HIS A 117 9.13 -5.26 -7.40
N THR A 118 8.07 -5.87 -7.93
CA THR A 118 8.13 -7.23 -8.50
C THR A 118 9.09 -7.29 -9.69
N LEU A 119 9.03 -6.30 -10.60
CA LEU A 119 9.92 -6.20 -11.75
C LEU A 119 11.38 -6.02 -11.32
N ASN A 120 11.63 -5.14 -10.34
CA ASN A 120 12.96 -4.94 -9.77
C ASN A 120 13.53 -6.23 -9.18
N LEU A 121 12.73 -6.99 -8.44
CA LEU A 121 13.15 -8.27 -7.86
C LEU A 121 13.52 -9.30 -8.94
N VAL A 122 12.78 -9.36 -10.04
CA VAL A 122 13.13 -10.21 -11.19
C VAL A 122 14.47 -9.79 -11.78
N GLY A 123 14.71 -8.48 -11.95
CA GLY A 123 15.97 -7.94 -12.44
C GLY A 123 17.17 -8.31 -11.56
N VAL A 124 17.06 -8.08 -10.25
CA VAL A 124 18.10 -8.42 -9.26
C VAL A 124 18.38 -9.91 -9.23
N ASN A 125 17.34 -10.75 -9.26
CA ASN A 125 17.53 -12.21 -9.27
C ASN A 125 18.17 -12.71 -10.57
N ALA A 126 17.80 -12.12 -11.71
CA ALA A 126 18.40 -12.48 -13.00
C ALA A 126 19.89 -12.05 -13.08
N SER A 127 20.24 -10.87 -12.56
CA SER A 127 21.62 -10.37 -12.57
C SER A 127 22.52 -11.15 -11.60
N THR A 128 22.04 -11.47 -10.40
CA THR A 128 22.80 -12.25 -9.42
C THR A 128 23.05 -13.70 -9.85
N ALA A 129 22.26 -14.22 -10.79
CA ALA A 129 22.51 -15.52 -11.43
C ALA A 129 23.70 -15.50 -12.40
N VAL A 130 24.21 -14.32 -12.78
CA VAL A 130 25.32 -14.15 -13.72
C VAL A 130 26.45 -13.38 -13.03
N HIS A 131 27.58 -14.07 -12.79
CA HIS A 131 28.69 -13.54 -11.98
C HIS A 131 29.20 -12.17 -12.48
N GLU A 132 29.30 -11.96 -13.79
CA GLU A 132 29.86 -10.73 -14.37
C GLU A 132 29.00 -9.49 -14.11
N VAL A 133 27.68 -9.68 -13.91
CA VAL A 133 26.72 -8.58 -13.72
C VAL A 133 26.15 -8.50 -12.30
N ALA A 134 26.53 -9.43 -11.41
CA ALA A 134 26.03 -9.50 -10.04
C ALA A 134 26.32 -8.25 -9.16
N GLY A 135 27.25 -7.38 -9.57
CA GLY A 135 27.60 -6.14 -8.85
C GLY A 135 27.01 -4.86 -9.45
N TYR A 136 26.22 -4.93 -10.53
CA TYR A 136 25.70 -3.76 -11.23
C TYR A 136 24.33 -3.28 -10.71
N PHE A 137 23.66 -4.08 -9.90
CA PHE A 137 22.30 -3.84 -9.42
C PHE A 137 22.25 -3.83 -7.88
#